data_AF-A0A7Y1Y5M5-F1
#
_entry.id   AF-A0A7Y1Y5M5-F1
#
_cell.length_a   1.000
_cell.length_b   1.000
_cell.length_c   1.000
_cell.angle_alpha   90.00
_cell.angle_beta   90.00
_cell.angle_gamma   90.00
#
_symmetry.space_group_name_H-M   'P 1'
#
loop_
_entity.id
_entity.type
_entity.pdbx_description
1 polymer ?
#
loop_
_entity_poly.entity_id
_entity_poly.type
_entity_poly.pdbx_seq_one_letter_code
_entity_poly.pdbx_strand_id
1 'polypeptide(L)'
;LELSCIVVAAAAGLRLGWSLVDPGTQARREALVEAARAAVLMTLGIVPWLGVAGVIEAFVSRRGLAALPMTIVGVIVGGLFWFLMWSRGRMQSASSSAAVSPVKRSNAI
;
A
#
# COMPACT_ATOMS: atom_id res chain seq x y z
N LEU A 1 1.74 14.31 1.21
CA LEU A 1 1.43 13.01 1.84
C LEU A 1 -0.02 12.61 1.58
N GLU A 2 -0.98 13.50 1.82
CA GLU A 2 -2.41 13.23 1.69
C GLU A 2 -2.82 12.77 0.30
N LEU A 3 -2.41 13.51 -0.74
CA LEU A 3 -2.69 13.10 -2.12
C LEU A 3 -2.08 11.73 -2.44
N SER A 4 -0.86 11.45 -1.96
CA SER A 4 -0.23 10.13 -2.13
C SER A 4 -1.03 9.03 -1.44
N CYS A 5 -1.50 9.26 -0.22
CA CYS A 5 -2.37 8.35 0.53
C CYS A 5 -3.69 8.09 -0.21
N ILE A 6 -4.34 9.15 -0.71
CA ILE A 6 -5.59 9.07 -1.47
C ILE A 6 -5.38 8.28 -2.77
N VAL A 7 -4.30 8.56 -3.51
CA VAL A 7 -3.97 7.85 -4.75
C VAL A 7 -3.73 6.36 -4.50
N VAL A 8 -3.00 6.00 -3.45
CA VAL A 8 -2.76 4.58 -3.11
C VAL A 8 -4.06 3.90 -2.67
N ALA A 9 -4.90 4.57 -1.87
CA ALA A 9 -6.20 4.05 -1.48
C ALA A 9 -7.14 3.86 -2.69
N ALA A 10 -7.15 4.82 -3.62
CA ALA A 10 -7.90 4.73 -4.86
C ALA A 10 -7.41 3.60 -5.75
N ALA A 11 -6.09 3.40 -5.88
CA ALA A 11 -5.52 2.28 -6.61
C ALA A 11 -5.91 0.92 -6.00
N ALA A 12 -5.91 0.81 -4.67
CA ALA A 12 -6.39 -0.39 -3.98
C ALA A 12 -7.89 -0.64 -4.24
N GLY A 13 -8.71 0.42 -4.20
CA GLY A 13 -10.14 0.35 -4.53
C GLY A 13 -10.41 -0.01 -5.99
N LEU A 14 -9.63 0.52 -6.93
CA LEU A 14 -9.71 0.17 -8.35
C LEU A 14 -9.35 -1.30 -8.58
N ARG A 15 -8.32 -1.83 -7.91
CA ARG A 15 -7.97 -3.26 -7.98
C ARG A 15 -9.08 -4.15 -7.42
N LEU A 16 -9.72 -3.72 -6.33
CA LEU A 16 -10.88 -4.40 -5.77
C LEU A 16 -12.05 -4.42 -6.76
N GLY A 17 -12.38 -3.26 -7.35
CA GLY A 17 -13.42 -3.14 -8.37
C GLY A 17 -13.11 -3.97 -9.63
N TRP A 18 -11.85 -4.00 -10.05
CA TRP A 18 -11.43 -4.80 -11.21
C TRP A 18 -11.64 -6.29 -10.98
N SER A 19 -11.46 -6.80 -9.76
CA SER A 19 -11.71 -8.21 -9.43
C SER A 19 -13.18 -8.64 -9.60
N LEU A 20 -14.12 -7.69 -9.56
CA LEU A 20 -15.54 -7.93 -9.85
C LEU A 20 -15.83 -7.95 -11.34
N VAL A 21 -15.15 -7.08 -12.12
CA VAL A 21 -15.34 -6.94 -13.57
C VAL A 21 -14.71 -8.13 -14.30
N ASP A 22 -13.45 -8.44 -13.99
CA ASP A 22 -12.69 -9.52 -14.59
C ASP A 22 -12.01 -10.37 -13.51
N PRO A 23 -12.72 -11.37 -12.96
CA PRO A 23 -12.19 -12.29 -11.95
C PRO A 23 -11.26 -13.37 -12.55
N GLY A 24 -11.10 -13.43 -13.88
CA GLY A 24 -10.39 -14.51 -14.56
C GLY A 24 -11.06 -15.87 -14.37
N THR A 25 -10.28 -16.87 -13.93
CA THR A 25 -10.73 -18.27 -13.76
C THR A 25 -11.42 -18.55 -12.43
N GLN A 26 -11.44 -17.59 -11.50
CA GLN A 26 -12.02 -17.76 -10.17
C GLN A 26 -13.50 -17.36 -10.14
N ALA A 27 -14.26 -17.93 -9.19
CA ALA A 27 -15.59 -17.43 -8.92
C ALA A 27 -15.53 -15.97 -8.44
N ARG A 28 -16.44 -15.12 -8.92
CA ARG A 28 -16.47 -13.67 -8.58
C ARG A 28 -16.34 -13.39 -7.08
N ARG A 29 -17.00 -14.20 -6.25
CA ARG A 29 -16.97 -14.07 -4.78
C ARG A 29 -15.58 -14.34 -4.20
N GLU A 30 -14.88 -15.35 -4.71
CA GLU A 30 -13.54 -15.72 -4.24
C GLU A 30 -12.51 -14.69 -4.66
N ALA A 31 -12.55 -14.28 -5.94
CA ALA A 31 -11.71 -13.20 -6.47
C ALA A 31 -11.90 -11.90 -5.67
N LEU A 32 -13.15 -11.57 -5.33
CA LEU A 32 -13.48 -10.40 -4.53
C LEU A 32 -12.95 -10.49 -3.10
N VAL A 33 -13.08 -11.64 -2.43
CA VAL A 33 -12.59 -11.83 -1.06
C VAL A 33 -11.07 -11.68 -0.98
N GLU A 34 -10.35 -12.27 -1.94
CA GLU A 34 -8.88 -12.16 -2.00
C GLU A 34 -8.45 -10.70 -2.26
N ALA A 35 -9.07 -10.04 -3.25
CA ALA A 35 -8.79 -8.64 -3.53
C ALA A 35 -9.17 -7.73 -2.35
N ALA A 36 -10.27 -8.01 -1.65
CA ALA A 36 -10.75 -7.26 -0.50
C ALA A 36 -9.78 -7.36 0.68
N ARG A 37 -9.23 -8.55 0.94
CA ARG A 37 -8.24 -8.73 2.01
C ARG A 37 -7.01 -7.86 1.77
N ALA A 38 -6.47 -7.85 0.54
CA ALA A 38 -5.36 -7.00 0.18
C ALA A 38 -5.71 -5.51 0.27
N ALA A 39 -6.88 -5.11 -0.26
CA ALA A 39 -7.34 -3.72 -0.25
C ALA A 39 -7.54 -3.19 1.18
N VAL A 40 -8.20 -3.96 2.05
CA VAL A 40 -8.43 -3.60 3.46
C VAL A 40 -7.10 -3.44 4.21
N LEU A 41 -6.15 -4.35 4.01
CA LEU A 41 -4.82 -4.23 4.63
C LEU A 41 -4.09 -2.97 4.16
N MET A 42 -4.18 -2.61 2.87
CA MET A 42 -3.63 -1.36 2.34
C MET A 42 -4.33 -0.14 2.96
N THR A 43 -5.66 -0.11 2.98
CA THR A 43 -6.43 0.99 3.55
C THR A 43 -6.12 1.19 5.04
N LEU A 44 -6.08 0.11 5.83
CA LEU A 44 -5.69 0.15 7.24
C LEU A 44 -4.27 0.69 7.43
N GLY A 45 -3.36 0.38 6.51
CA GLY A 45 -2.01 0.96 6.50
C GLY A 45 -2.01 2.46 6.21
N ILE A 46 -2.93 2.97 5.38
CA ILE A 46 -3.01 4.38 4.96
C ILE A 46 -3.70 5.28 5.98
N VAL A 47 -4.74 4.81 6.65
CA VAL A 47 -5.51 5.58 7.66
C VAL A 47 -4.62 6.33 8.68
N PRO A 48 -3.62 5.71 9.34
CA PRO A 48 -2.77 6.41 10.29
C PRO A 48 -1.92 7.51 9.62
N TRP A 49 -1.50 7.33 8.36
CA TRP A 49 -0.75 8.36 7.62
C TRP A 49 -1.61 9.58 7.30
N LEU A 50 -2.88 9.38 6.94
CA LEU A 50 -3.83 10.49 6.79
C LEU A 50 -4.05 11.23 8.11
N GLY A 51 -4.13 10.50 9.23
CA GLY A 51 -4.20 11.10 10.56
C GLY A 51 -2.98 11.97 10.88
N VAL A 52 -1.77 11.45 10.62
CA VAL A 52 -0.53 12.23 10.79
C VAL A 52 -0.50 13.45 9.88
N ALA A 53 -0.91 13.32 8.63
CA ALA A 53 -0.95 14.45 7.69
C ALA A 53 -1.93 15.54 8.14
N GLY A 54 -3.16 15.17 8.49
CA GLY A 54 -4.17 16.13 8.95
C GLY A 54 -3.77 16.82 10.24
N VAL A 55 -3.06 16.13 11.15
CA VAL A 55 -2.48 16.77 12.34
C VAL A 55 -1.42 17.79 11.95
N ILE A 56 -0.47 17.42 11.06
CA ILE A 56 0.57 18.34 10.59
C ILE A 56 -0.06 19.57 9.92
N GLU A 57 -1.03 19.37 9.04
CA GLU A 57 -1.72 20.45 8.32
C GLU A 57 -2.52 21.35 9.28
N ALA A 58 -3.22 20.78 10.27
CA ALA A 58 -3.97 21.53 11.28
C ALA A 58 -3.09 22.44 12.14
N PHE A 59 -1.82 22.08 12.35
CA PHE A 59 -0.83 22.95 13.00
C PHE A 59 -0.26 23.99 12.05
N VAL A 60 -0.03 23.65 10.77
CA VAL A 60 0.45 24.58 9.74
C VAL A 60 -0.57 25.70 9.50
N SER A 61 -1.83 25.35 9.26
CA SER A 61 -2.89 26.28 8.87
C SER A 61 -3.23 27.30 9.97
N ARG A 62 -3.02 26.95 11.24
CA ARG A 62 -3.47 27.75 12.39
C ARG A 62 -2.42 28.72 12.95
N ARG A 63 -1.13 28.46 12.73
CA ARG A 63 -0.05 29.18 13.45
C ARG A 63 0.87 30.04 12.58
N GLY A 64 0.75 30.02 11.25
CA GLY A 64 1.61 30.82 10.37
C GLY A 64 3.10 30.60 10.66
N LEU A 65 3.47 29.39 11.08
CA LEU A 65 4.83 29.04 11.49
C LEU A 65 5.76 29.18 10.29
N ALA A 66 7.03 29.54 10.55
CA ALA A 66 8.07 29.62 9.54
C ALA A 66 8.01 28.37 8.63
N ALA A 67 7.82 28.57 7.32
CA ALA A 67 7.51 27.51 6.37
C ALA A 67 8.59 26.41 6.30
N LEU A 68 9.83 26.76 6.66
CA LEU A 68 11.01 25.92 6.48
C LEU A 68 11.06 24.69 7.40
N PRO A 69 10.97 24.81 8.75
CA PRO A 69 10.96 23.64 9.65
C PRO A 69 9.79 22.68 9.37
N MET A 70 8.61 23.20 9.02
CA MET A 70 7.44 22.36 8.70
C MET A 70 7.57 21.64 7.36
N THR A 71 8.20 22.27 6.37
CA THR A 71 8.52 21.60 5.09
C THR A 71 9.47 20.42 5.32
N ILE A 72 10.47 20.56 6.20
CA ILE A 72 11.38 19.46 6.55
C ILE A 72 10.62 18.31 7.19
N VAL A 73 9.72 18.58 8.15
CA VAL A 73 8.87 17.55 8.77
C VAL A 73 8.02 16.84 7.72
N GLY A 74 7.38 17.59 6.82
CA GLY A 74 6.58 17.02 5.73
C GLY A 74 7.40 16.11 4.80
N VAL A 75 8.63 16.52 4.47
CA VAL A 75 9.56 15.73 3.64
C VAL A 75 10.02 14.46 4.36
N ILE A 76 10.34 14.53 5.65
CA ILE A 76 10.76 13.36 6.44
C ILE A 76 9.62 12.35 6.55
N VAL A 77 8.41 12.81 6.90
CA VAL A 77 7.22 11.94 7.02
C VAL A 77 6.86 11.35 5.66
N GLY A 78 6.90 12.15 4.59
CA GLY A 78 6.68 11.70 3.22
C GLY A 78 7.72 10.69 2.74
N GLY A 79 8.99 10.95 3.01
CA GLY A 79 10.09 10.05 2.69
C GLY A 79 9.97 8.72 3.44
N LEU A 80 9.60 8.76 4.72
CA LEU A 80 9.37 7.56 5.52
C LEU A 80 8.20 6.73 4.98
N PHE A 81 7.08 7.38 4.61
CA PHE A 81 5.95 6.71 3.98
C PHE A 81 6.37 5.97 2.70
N TRP A 82 7.07 6.65 1.80
CA TRP A 82 7.56 6.04 0.56
C TRP A 82 8.59 4.93 0.80
N PHE A 83 9.50 5.12 1.75
CA PHE A 83 10.49 4.12 2.12
C PHE A 83 9.82 2.85 2.68
N LEU A 84 8.82 3.00 3.54
CA LEU A 84 8.07 1.86 4.08
C LEU A 84 7.24 1.16 3.00
N MET A 85 6.60 1.92 2.10
CA MET A 85 5.89 1.33 0.95
C MET A 85 6.84 0.53 0.04
N TRP A 86 7.98 1.11 -0.31
CA TRP A 86 8.96 0.45 -1.17
C TRP A 86 9.56 -0.80 -0.51
N SER A 87 9.98 -0.71 0.75
CA SER A 87 10.55 -1.85 1.47
C SER A 87 9.55 -3.00 1.65
N ARG A 88 8.29 -2.72 1.98
CA ARG A 88 7.25 -3.77 2.07
C ARG A 88 6.91 -4.39 0.73
N GLY A 89 6.92 -3.61 -0.36
CA GLY A 89 6.76 -4.13 -1.72
C GLY A 89 7.85 -5.13 -2.12
N ARG A 90 9.11 -4.88 -1.74
CA ARG A 90 10.23 -5.79 -2.06
C ARG A 90 10.18 -7.12 -1.31
N MET A 91 9.67 -7.13 -0.07
CA MET A 91 9.58 -8.35 0.74
C MET A 91 8.57 -9.36 0.16
N GLN A 92 7.49 -8.89 -0.49
CA GLN A 92 6.51 -9.76 -1.15
C GLN A 92 7.08 -10.48 -2.39
N SER A 93 7.95 -9.82 -3.15
CA SER A 93 8.60 -10.40 -4.34
C SER A 93 9.60 -11.49 -3.97
N ALA A 94 10.38 -11.28 -2.90
CA ALA A 94 11.36 -12.26 -2.43
C ALA A 94 10.72 -13.55 -1.90
N SER A 95 9.60 -13.45 -1.16
CA SER A 95 8.87 -14.62 -0.65
C SER A 95 8.22 -15.45 -1.76
N SER A 96 7.75 -14.79 -2.84
CA SER A 96 7.13 -15.47 -3.98
C SER A 96 8.15 -16.29 -4.79
N SER A 97 9.38 -15.81 -4.95
CA SER A 97 10.45 -16.54 -5.65
C SER A 97 10.98 -17.74 -4.87
N ALA A 98 10.95 -17.70 -3.54
CA ALA A 98 11.37 -18.82 -2.69
C ALA A 98 10.34 -19.96 -2.65
N ALA A 99 9.06 -19.67 -2.88
CA ALA A 99 8.00 -20.68 -2.93
C ALA A 99 8.00 -21.51 -4.23
N VAL A 100 8.64 -21.02 -5.29
CA VAL A 100 8.89 -21.79 -6.53
C VAL A 100 10.23 -22.52 -6.39
N SER A 101 10.30 -23.51 -5.50
CA SER A 101 11.38 -24.49 -5.54
C SER A 101 11.12 -25.48 -6.69
N PRO A 102 12.12 -25.78 -7.54
CA PRO A 102 11.93 -26.75 -8.62
C PRO A 102 11.58 -28.10 -8.00
N VAL A 103 10.45 -28.69 -8.43
CA VAL A 103 10.13 -30.10 -8.18
C VAL A 103 11.32 -30.92 -8.67
N LYS A 104 12.11 -31.43 -7.71
CA LYS A 104 13.20 -32.36 -7.94
C LYS A 104 12.58 -33.62 -8.56
N ARG A 105 12.58 -33.73 -9.89
CA ARG A 105 12.27 -34.98 -10.58
C ARG A 105 13.33 -35.99 -10.17
N SER A 106 13.00 -36.83 -9.18
CA SER A 106 13.83 -37.92 -8.71
C SER A 106 13.30 -39.22 -9.31
N ASN A 107 14.09 -39.82 -10.22
CA ASN A 107 14.00 -41.18 -10.79
C ASN A 107 12.78 -41.49 -11.69
N ALA A 108 12.86 -42.40 -12.66
CA ALA A 108 13.72 -43.58 -12.83
C ALA A 108 14.35 -43.59 -14.24
N ILE A 109 15.63 -43.93 -14.42
CA ILE A 109 16.17 -45.32 -14.56
C ILE A 109 15.27 -46.18 -15.45
#